data_AF-A0A3L7UQA4-F1
#
_entry.id   AF-A0A3L7UQA4-F1
#
_cell.length_a   1.000
_cell.length_b   1.000
_cell.length_c   1.000
_cell.angle_alpha   90.00
_cell.angle_beta   90.00
_cell.angle_gamma   90.00
#
_symmetry.space_group_name_H-M   'P 1'
#
loop_
_entity.id
_entity.type
_entity.pdbx_description
1 polymer ?
#
loop_
_entity_poly.entity_id
_entity_poly.type
_entity_poly.pdbx_seq_one_letter_code
_entity_poly.pdbx_strand_id
1 'polypeptide(L)' 'MRAASTEPRLKLFEPKNRVAEGSRMKRVRLKQIINVLSEVAKSDRTWLSDFADDEVKISADLFEILSLYRRLRPSV' A
#
# COMPACT_ATOMS: atom_id res chain seq x y z
N MET A 1 -26.41 -34.83 -48.34
CA MET A 1 -26.76 -34.05 -47.13
C MET A 1 -25.54 -34.04 -46.21
N ARG A 2 -24.90 -32.89 -45.99
CA ARG A 2 -23.71 -32.77 -45.12
C ARG A 2 -24.17 -32.32 -43.72
N ALA A 3 -23.83 -33.09 -42.70
CA ALA A 3 -24.09 -32.74 -41.31
C ALA A 3 -23.23 -31.53 -40.90
N ALA A 4 -23.86 -30.51 -40.31
CA ALA A 4 -23.18 -29.34 -39.77
C ALA A 4 -22.45 -29.75 -38.48
N SER A 5 -21.11 -29.75 -38.52
CA SER A 5 -20.28 -29.99 -37.34
C SER A 5 -20.42 -28.81 -36.37
N THR A 6 -21.02 -29.05 -35.22
CA THR A 6 -21.17 -28.06 -34.15
C THR A 6 -19.98 -28.22 -33.21
N GLU A 7 -18.83 -27.63 -33.55
CA GLU A 7 -17.68 -27.64 -32.65
C GLU A 7 -17.88 -26.59 -31.55
N PRO A 8 -17.95 -26.97 -30.26
CA PRO A 8 -17.93 -26.00 -29.18
C PRO A 8 -16.51 -25.44 -29.08
N ARG A 9 -16.27 -24.32 -29.75
CA ARG A 9 -15.02 -23.58 -29.61
C ARG A 9 -14.98 -22.97 -28.22
N LEU A 10 -14.25 -23.63 -27.32
CA LEU A 10 -13.82 -23.04 -26.05
C LEU A 10 -13.11 -21.74 -26.38
N LYS A 11 -13.76 -20.61 -26.09
CA LYS A 11 -13.12 -19.30 -26.15
C LYS A 11 -12.07 -19.30 -25.06
N LEU A 12 -10.80 -19.34 -25.45
CA LEU A 12 -9.69 -19.09 -24.54
C LEU A 12 -9.97 -17.75 -23.86
N PHE A 13 -10.29 -17.79 -22.58
CA PHE A 13 -10.42 -16.59 -21.77
C PHE A 13 -8.99 -16.08 -21.64
N GLU A 14 -8.59 -15.16 -22.54
CA GLU A 14 -7.39 -14.39 -22.31
C GLU A 14 -7.57 -13.80 -20.91
N PRO A 15 -6.71 -14.13 -19.94
CA PRO A 15 -6.76 -13.45 -18.67
C PRO A 15 -6.43 -12.01 -19.04
N LYS A 16 -7.48 -11.19 -19.20
CA LYS A 16 -7.36 -9.74 -19.28
C LYS A 16 -6.43 -9.43 -18.14
N ASN A 17 -5.21 -9.10 -18.54
CA ASN A 17 -4.12 -8.59 -17.75
C ASN A 17 -4.65 -8.30 -16.36
N ARG A 18 -4.39 -9.19 -15.39
CA ARG A 18 -4.64 -8.87 -13.99
C ARG A 18 -3.81 -7.62 -13.79
N VAL A 19 -4.41 -6.45 -14.04
CA VAL A 19 -3.92 -5.16 -13.61
C VAL A 19 -3.91 -5.36 -12.13
N ALA A 20 -2.73 -5.78 -11.64
CA ALA A 20 -2.44 -6.07 -10.26
C ALA A 20 -3.16 -5.01 -9.46
N GLU A 21 -4.15 -5.41 -8.64
CA GLU A 21 -5.09 -4.52 -7.94
C GLU A 21 -4.44 -3.17 -7.73
N GLY A 22 -4.73 -2.26 -8.66
CA GLY A 22 -3.89 -1.10 -8.91
C GLY A 22 -3.83 -0.33 -7.62
N SER A 23 -2.69 -0.43 -6.94
CA SER A 23 -2.43 0.10 -5.62
C SER A 23 -3.20 1.39 -5.41
N ARG A 24 -4.26 1.37 -4.60
CA ARG A 24 -5.02 2.59 -4.23
C ARG A 24 -4.20 3.48 -3.29
N MET A 25 -2.87 3.48 -3.42
CA MET A 25 -1.97 4.39 -2.71
C MET A 25 -2.36 5.83 -3.05
N LYS A 26 -2.63 6.60 -2.01
CA LYS A 26 -2.87 8.04 -2.12
C LYS A 26 -1.57 8.78 -1.87
N ARG A 27 -1.29 9.79 -2.69
CA ARG A 27 -0.20 10.74 -2.40
C ARG A 27 -0.71 11.74 -1.37
N VAL A 28 -0.07 11.78 -0.22
CA VAL A 28 -0.37 12.70 0.89
C VAL A 28 0.91 13.42 1.27
N ARG A 29 0.82 14.69 1.67
CA ARG A 29 2.00 15.42 2.14
C ARG A 29 2.42 14.87 3.50
N LEU A 30 3.72 14.66 3.70
CA LEU A 30 4.27 14.19 4.98
C LEU A 30 3.80 15.04 6.18
N LYS A 31 3.70 16.37 6.02
CA LYS A 31 3.19 17.28 7.04
C LYS A 31 1.78 16.92 7.51
N GLN A 32 0.90 16.48 6.61
CA GLN A 32 -0.46 16.07 6.97
C GLN A 32 -0.44 14.80 7.81
N ILE A 33 0.41 13.83 7.45
CA ILE A 33 0.59 12.59 8.22
C ILE A 33 1.13 12.92 9.61
N ILE A 34 2.21 13.70 9.70
CA ILE A 34 2.84 14.06 10.99
C ILE A 34 1.85 14.76 11.92
N ASN A 35 1.05 15.69 11.40
CA ASN A 35 0.07 16.41 12.20
C ASN A 35 -0.97 15.47 12.83
N VAL A 36 -1.56 14.58 12.02
CA VAL A 36 -2.56 13.61 12.49
C VAL A 36 -1.96 12.64 13.50
N LEU A 37 -0.79 12.06 13.20
CA LEU A 37 -0.13 11.13 14.12
C LEU A 37 0.26 11.80 15.44
N SER A 38 0.70 13.06 15.40
CA SER A 38 1.06 13.83 16.62
C SER A 38 -0.15 14.15 17.50
N GLU A 39 -1.33 14.33 16.90
CA GLU A 39 -2.59 14.55 17.61
C GLU A 39 -3.11 13.25 18.23
N VAL A 40 -3.06 12.16 17.47
CA VAL A 40 -3.53 10.83 17.90
C VAL A 40 -2.65 10.26 19.02
N ALA A 41 -1.32 10.42 18.92
CA ALA A 41 -0.38 9.97 19.95
C ALA A 41 -0.65 10.61 21.33
N LYS A 42 -1.31 11.77 21.39
CA LYS A 42 -1.68 12.45 22.64
C LYS A 42 -3.04 12.02 23.20
N SER A 43 -3.86 11.32 22.40
CA SER A 43 -5.29 11.11 22.69
C SER A 43 -5.71 9.65 22.84
N ASP A 44 -4.75 8.73 23.04
CA ASP A 44 -4.96 7.30 23.34
C ASP A 44 -5.95 6.59 22.41
N ARG A 45 -6.01 7.03 21.14
CA ARG A 45 -6.98 6.46 20.19
C ARG A 45 -6.44 5.14 19.63
N THR A 46 -7.24 4.10 19.82
CA THR A 46 -6.89 2.71 19.50
C THR A 46 -6.74 2.39 18.02
N TRP A 47 -7.37 3.14 17.11
CA TRP A 47 -7.33 2.82 15.67
C TRP A 47 -5.94 2.87 15.04
N LEU A 48 -4.95 3.53 15.65
CA LEU A 48 -3.59 3.59 15.10
C LEU A 48 -2.83 2.25 15.26
N SER A 49 -3.16 1.44 16.28
CA SER A 49 -2.51 0.13 16.47
C SER A 49 -2.84 -0.83 15.34
N ASP A 50 -3.98 -0.65 14.68
CA ASP A 50 -4.40 -1.49 13.56
C ASP A 50 -3.45 -1.36 12.35
N PHE A 51 -2.63 -0.29 12.30
CA PHE A 51 -1.66 -0.02 11.24
C PHE A 51 -0.21 -0.17 11.71
N ALA A 52 0.03 -0.76 12.89
CA ALA A 52 1.37 -0.82 13.48
C ALA A 52 2.39 -1.59 12.62
N ASP A 53 1.91 -2.62 11.90
CA ASP A 53 2.73 -3.50 11.06
C ASP A 53 2.70 -3.11 9.56
N ASP A 54 1.99 -2.03 9.19
CA ASP A 54 1.84 -1.62 7.80
C ASP A 54 3.10 -0.92 7.26
N GLU A 55 3.54 -1.31 6.06
CA GLU A 55 4.65 -0.67 5.38
C GLU A 55 4.20 0.56 4.57
N VAL A 56 4.90 1.69 4.75
CA VAL A 56 4.67 2.93 4.00
C VAL A 56 5.81 3.20 3.04
N LYS A 57 5.50 3.46 1.77
CA LYS A 57 6.48 3.89 0.77
C LYS A 57 6.81 5.37 0.95
N ILE A 58 8.08 5.66 1.18
CA ILE A 58 8.64 7.02 1.27
C ILE A 58 9.82 7.18 0.30
N SER A 59 10.30 8.40 0.08
CA SER A 59 11.52 8.63 -0.70
C SER A 59 12.75 8.08 0.04
N ALA A 60 13.77 7.70 -0.72
CA ALA A 60 15.05 7.23 -0.18
C ALA A 60 15.66 8.26 0.78
N ASP A 61 15.73 9.54 0.37
CA ASP A 61 16.28 10.62 1.20
C ASP A 61 15.58 10.75 2.57
N LEU A 62 14.25 10.62 2.59
CA LEU A 62 13.50 10.69 3.85
C LEU A 62 13.78 9.47 4.73
N PHE A 63 13.85 8.28 4.13
CA PHE A 63 14.19 7.05 4.83
C PHE A 63 15.58 7.13 5.48
N GLU A 64 16.57 7.67 4.78
CA GLU A 64 17.93 7.85 5.28
C GLU A 64 17.97 8.78 6.49
N ILE A 65 17.32 9.95 6.41
CA ILE A 65 17.26 10.92 7.51
C ILE A 65 16.58 10.31 8.75
N LEU A 66 15.44 9.62 8.57
CA LEU A 66 14.74 8.98 9.68
C LEU A 66 15.57 7.86 10.31
N SER A 67 16.28 7.08 9.49
CA SER A 67 17.18 6.03 9.96
C SER A 67 18.36 6.58 10.75
N LEU A 68 18.96 7.68 10.30
CA LEU A 68 20.02 8.38 11.02
C LEU A 68 19.50 8.91 12.36
N TYR A 69 18.35 9.57 12.36
CA TYR A 69 17.77 10.10 13.59
C TYR A 69 17.46 8.99 14.61
N ARG A 70 16.93 7.84 14.15
CA ARG A 70 16.65 6.68 15.03
C ARG A 70 17.92 6.14 15.69
N ARG A 71 19.03 6.06 14.96
CA ARG A 71 20.33 5.61 15.50
C ARG A 71 20.92 6.58 16.52
N LEU A 72 20.61 7.87 16.39
CA LEU A 72 21.11 8.91 17.28
C LEU A 72 20.28 9.07 18.56
N ARG A 73 19.10 8.46 18.66
CA ARG A 73 18.36 8.47 19.92
C ARG A 73 19.08 7.57 20.92
N PRO A 74 19.52 8.09 22.08
CA PRO A 74 19.91 7.25 23.18
C PRO A 74 18.74 6.33 23.50
N SER A 75 19.02 5.04 23.67
CA SER A 75 18.05 4.11 24.23
C SER A 75 17.72 4.60 25.65
N VAL A 76 16.60 5.31 25.80
CA VAL A 76 16.08 5.72 27.11
C VAL A 76 15.19 4.62 27.63
#